data_AF-A0A1S4F6T0-F1
#
_entry.id   AF-A0A1S4F6T0-F1
#
_cell.length_a   1.000
_cell.length_b   1.000
_cell.length_c   1.000
_cell.angle_alpha   90.00
_cell.angle_beta   90.00
_cell.angle_gamma   90.00
#
_symmetry.space_group_name_H-M   'P 1'
#
loop_
_entity.id
_entity.type
_entity.pdbx_description
1 polymer ?
#
loop_
_entity_poly.entity_id
_entity_poly.type
_entity_poly.pdbx_seq_one_letter_code
_entity_poly.pdbx_strand_id
1 'polypeptide(L)'
;MNDLSSSLEQQSSESQPLEEVNSAAQAEPEAVIPEETVTYLQFIYNQALVYLRETLDHIVLLIFVYTLLCLVLYKLLFHRFGRWLKVVRKSRLPANSARALLVTAHPDDESMFFGPTILELRRRNCRVFILCLSEGNFNQQGDVRRQELWDACESLGIKPEDITLLNATHLRDDPALEWKTVTIANQILKHLEALGADLLITFDKSGVSGHPNHCAIYHATASLCLAGLVPNKCKVLTLESVNVCRKYISILDLPITLLLSTNWSVLSWQSRLAVQNAMRLHRSQMVWFRKLYLKFSRYMIINSLREINQSDVEFEILDS
;
A
#
# COMPACT_ATOMS: atom_id res chain seq x y z
N MET A 1 14.97 -58.36 -64.97
CA MET A 1 15.19 -59.80 -64.68
C MET A 1 13.90 -60.33 -64.09
N ASN A 2 13.22 -61.17 -64.88
CA ASN A 2 12.08 -62.06 -64.64
C ASN A 2 10.77 -61.44 -64.11
N ASP A 3 9.70 -61.34 -64.90
CA ASP A 3 8.81 -62.37 -65.52
C ASP A 3 7.81 -63.03 -64.57
N LEU A 4 6.62 -63.28 -65.14
CA LEU A 4 5.49 -64.13 -64.75
C LEU A 4 4.30 -63.38 -64.12
N SER A 5 3.27 -63.04 -64.91
CA SER A 5 2.11 -63.90 -65.31
C SER A 5 0.96 -63.75 -64.29
N SER A 6 -0.32 -63.62 -64.60
CA SER A 6 -1.09 -64.06 -65.77
C SER A 6 -2.54 -63.51 -65.68
N SER A 7 -3.15 -63.30 -66.85
CA SER A 7 -4.56 -63.57 -67.24
C SER A 7 -5.70 -62.99 -66.37
N LEU A 8 -6.47 -61.96 -66.77
CA LEU A 8 -7.42 -61.84 -67.89
C LEU A 8 -8.47 -62.96 -68.01
N GLU A 9 -9.73 -62.61 -67.71
CA GLU A 9 -10.99 -63.01 -68.39
C GLU A 9 -12.05 -61.96 -68.01
N GLN A 10 -12.34 -60.95 -68.84
CA GLN A 10 -13.44 -60.89 -69.86
C GLN A 10 -14.80 -61.32 -69.28
N GLN A 11 -15.80 -60.46 -69.12
CA GLN A 11 -16.71 -59.82 -70.11
C GLN A 11 -17.74 -59.03 -69.26
N SER A 12 -18.51 -58.02 -69.66
CA SER A 12 -19.02 -57.55 -70.95
C SER A 12 -19.51 -56.10 -70.80
N SER A 13 -19.53 -55.41 -71.93
CA SER A 13 -19.96 -54.04 -72.19
C SER A 13 -21.36 -53.65 -71.73
N GLU A 14 -21.52 -52.43 -71.23
CA GLU A 14 -22.64 -51.55 -71.60
C GLU A 14 -22.23 -50.08 -71.48
N SER A 15 -22.43 -49.33 -72.56
CA SER A 15 -22.05 -47.93 -72.75
C SER A 15 -23.25 -47.01 -72.48
N GLN A 16 -23.11 -45.98 -71.64
CA GLN A 16 -23.98 -44.79 -71.64
C GLN A 16 -23.26 -43.54 -71.09
N PRO A 17 -23.73 -42.31 -71.44
CA PRO A 17 -22.89 -41.16 -71.78
C PRO A 17 -22.56 -40.21 -70.62
N LEU A 18 -21.59 -39.32 -70.88
CA LEU A 18 -21.14 -38.20 -70.06
C LEU A 18 -22.31 -37.34 -69.52
N GLU A 19 -22.48 -37.31 -68.20
CA GLU A 19 -23.31 -36.31 -67.50
C GLU A 19 -22.44 -35.16 -66.95
N GLU A 20 -22.94 -33.95 -67.16
CA GLU A 20 -22.39 -32.67 -66.73
C GLU A 20 -22.15 -32.61 -65.21
N VAL A 21 -20.95 -32.18 -64.82
CA VAL A 21 -20.63 -31.83 -63.43
C VAL A 21 -21.36 -30.53 -63.09
N ASN A 22 -22.51 -30.63 -62.43
CA ASN A 22 -23.20 -29.50 -61.82
C ASN A 22 -22.75 -29.39 -60.34
N SER A 23 -21.87 -28.43 -60.03
CA SER A 23 -21.40 -28.17 -58.67
C SER A 23 -22.48 -27.47 -57.84
N ALA A 24 -23.40 -28.22 -57.25
CA ALA A 24 -24.25 -27.72 -56.18
C ALA A 24 -23.47 -27.84 -54.85
N ALA A 25 -22.91 -26.73 -54.39
CA ALA A 25 -22.44 -26.60 -53.01
C ALA A 25 -23.65 -26.84 -52.08
N GLN A 26 -23.66 -27.95 -51.36
CA GLN A 26 -24.62 -28.20 -50.29
C GLN A 26 -24.32 -27.22 -49.16
N ALA A 27 -25.16 -26.19 -49.01
CA ALA A 27 -25.20 -25.39 -47.80
C ALA A 27 -25.63 -26.29 -46.63
N GLU A 28 -24.80 -26.36 -45.57
CA GLU A 28 -25.19 -26.99 -44.32
C GLU A 28 -26.48 -26.32 -43.79
N PRO A 29 -27.45 -27.07 -43.26
CA PRO A 29 -28.66 -26.48 -42.72
C PRO A 29 -28.31 -25.62 -41.51
N GLU A 30 -28.59 -24.31 -41.58
CA GLU A 30 -28.53 -23.42 -40.42
C GLU A 30 -29.41 -24.00 -39.30
N ALA A 31 -28.83 -24.18 -38.12
CA ALA A 31 -29.54 -24.65 -36.95
C ALA A 31 -30.60 -23.61 -36.55
N VAL A 32 -31.86 -23.85 -36.94
CA VAL A 32 -33.00 -23.00 -36.58
C VAL A 32 -33.30 -23.20 -35.09
N ILE A 33 -32.87 -22.23 -34.27
CA ILE A 33 -33.17 -22.17 -32.84
C ILE A 33 -34.70 -21.99 -32.67
N PRO A 34 -35.41 -22.84 -31.89
CA PRO A 34 -36.86 -22.74 -31.74
C PRO A 34 -37.29 -21.39 -31.17
N GLU A 35 -38.38 -20.80 -31.69
CA GLU A 35 -38.88 -19.46 -31.30
C GLU A 35 -39.18 -19.34 -29.79
N GLU A 36 -39.64 -20.43 -29.15
CA GLU A 36 -39.82 -20.53 -27.69
C GLU A 36 -38.50 -20.40 -26.91
N THR A 37 -37.39 -20.93 -27.45
CA THR A 37 -36.08 -20.80 -26.81
C THR A 37 -35.52 -19.38 -26.95
N VAL A 38 -35.80 -18.70 -28.07
CA VAL A 38 -35.44 -17.28 -28.26
C VAL A 38 -36.20 -16.39 -27.27
N THR A 39 -37.50 -16.63 -27.07
CA THR A 39 -38.31 -15.89 -26.10
C THR A 39 -37.90 -16.15 -24.65
N TYR A 40 -37.54 -17.39 -24.31
CA TYR A 40 -37.03 -17.72 -22.97
C TYR A 40 -35.67 -17.08 -22.69
N LEU A 41 -34.74 -17.11 -23.66
CA LEU A 41 -33.45 -16.43 -23.55
C LEU A 41 -33.61 -14.92 -23.43
N GLN A 42 -34.53 -14.33 -24.18
CA GLN A 42 -34.84 -12.90 -24.11
C GLN A 42 -35.48 -12.51 -22.77
N PHE A 43 -36.32 -13.38 -22.19
CA PHE A 43 -36.86 -13.19 -20.85
C PHE A 43 -35.75 -13.21 -19.79
N ILE A 44 -34.87 -14.22 -19.81
CA ILE A 44 -33.72 -14.30 -18.88
C ILE A 44 -32.84 -13.05 -19.02
N TYR A 45 -32.53 -12.65 -20.25
CA TYR A 45 -31.71 -11.48 -20.54
C TYR A 45 -32.32 -10.21 -19.95
N ASN A 46 -33.61 -9.97 -20.20
CA ASN A 46 -34.31 -8.80 -19.66
C ASN A 46 -34.35 -8.81 -18.14
N GLN A 47 -34.60 -9.97 -17.51
CA GLN A 47 -34.56 -10.07 -16.05
C GLN A 47 -33.17 -9.82 -15.48
N ALA A 48 -32.13 -10.38 -16.11
CA ALA A 48 -30.75 -10.12 -15.72
C ALA A 48 -30.40 -8.63 -15.82
N LEU A 49 -30.86 -7.91 -16.84
CA LEU A 49 -30.67 -6.47 -16.96
C LEU A 49 -31.39 -5.67 -15.88
N VAL A 50 -32.62 -6.08 -15.50
CA VAL A 50 -33.35 -5.44 -14.40
C VAL A 50 -32.60 -5.62 -13.08
N TYR A 51 -32.24 -6.86 -12.74
CA TYR A 51 -31.46 -7.14 -11.53
C TYR A 51 -30.10 -6.43 -11.52
N LEU A 52 -29.43 -6.35 -12.66
CA LEU A 52 -28.17 -5.63 -12.79
C LEU A 52 -28.36 -4.15 -12.53
N ARG A 53 -29.41 -3.53 -13.10
CA ARG A 53 -29.73 -2.11 -12.88
C ARG A 53 -30.05 -1.84 -11.40
N GLU A 54 -30.93 -2.63 -10.80
CA GLU A 54 -31.27 -2.49 -9.37
C GLU A 54 -30.02 -2.66 -8.48
N THR A 55 -29.17 -3.63 -8.80
CA THR A 55 -27.90 -3.83 -8.08
C THR A 55 -26.97 -2.63 -8.23
N LEU A 56 -26.86 -2.07 -9.43
CA LEU A 56 -26.06 -0.85 -9.67
C LEU A 56 -26.61 0.33 -8.88
N ASP A 57 -27.93 0.53 -8.85
CA ASP A 57 -28.57 1.60 -8.07
C ASP A 57 -28.26 1.46 -6.57
N HIS A 58 -28.32 0.25 -6.03
CA HIS A 58 -27.95 -0.04 -4.65
C HIS A 58 -26.46 0.21 -4.36
N ILE A 59 -25.55 -0.19 -5.26
CA ILE A 59 -24.11 0.06 -5.13
C ILE A 59 -23.83 1.56 -5.14
N VAL A 60 -24.44 2.32 -6.05
CA VAL A 60 -24.28 3.78 -6.14
C VAL A 60 -24.78 4.44 -4.86
N LEU A 61 -25.94 4.05 -4.35
CA LEU A 61 -26.48 4.56 -3.09
C LEU A 61 -25.55 4.25 -1.92
N LEU A 62 -25.02 3.03 -1.83
CA LEU A 62 -24.08 2.63 -0.77
C LEU A 62 -22.81 3.48 -0.81
N ILE A 63 -22.20 3.68 -1.99
CA ILE A 63 -21.00 4.51 -2.16
C ILE A 63 -21.30 5.96 -1.77
N PHE A 64 -22.46 6.48 -2.14
CA PHE A 64 -22.87 7.84 -1.77
C PHE A 64 -23.02 8.00 -0.26
N VAL A 65 -23.78 7.10 0.39
CA VAL A 65 -23.97 7.11 1.85
C VAL A 65 -22.64 6.95 2.59
N TYR A 66 -21.77 6.05 2.13
CA TYR A 66 -20.44 5.85 2.70
C TYR A 66 -19.55 7.08 2.56
N THR A 67 -19.57 7.72 1.39
CA THR A 67 -18.82 8.96 1.15
C THR A 67 -19.32 10.07 2.07
N LEU A 68 -20.64 10.23 2.22
CA LEU A 68 -21.24 11.20 3.13
C LEU A 68 -20.83 10.93 4.59
N LEU A 69 -20.85 9.67 5.03
CA LEU A 69 -20.37 9.28 6.36
C LEU A 69 -18.92 9.70 6.56
N CYS A 70 -18.03 9.43 5.60
CA CYS A 70 -16.62 9.82 5.68
C CYS A 70 -16.44 11.34 5.80
N LEU A 71 -17.19 12.12 5.01
CA LEU A 71 -17.16 13.58 5.05
C LEU A 71 -17.69 14.13 6.38
N VAL A 72 -18.77 13.55 6.92
CA VAL A 72 -19.32 13.94 8.22
C VAL A 72 -18.33 13.61 9.33
N LEU A 73 -17.77 12.40 9.38
CA LEU A 73 -16.75 12.01 10.36
C LEU A 73 -15.52 12.92 10.29
N TYR A 74 -15.04 13.22 9.09
CA TYR A 74 -13.92 14.13 8.91
C TYR A 74 -14.24 15.54 9.39
N LYS A 75 -15.42 16.07 9.08
CA LYS A 75 -15.87 17.35 9.63
C LYS A 75 -15.93 17.29 11.15
N LEU A 76 -16.50 16.25 11.76
CA LEU A 76 -16.57 16.11 13.22
C LEU A 76 -15.18 16.09 13.89
N LEU A 77 -14.15 15.54 13.23
CA LEU A 77 -12.78 15.55 13.76
C LEU A 77 -12.14 16.94 13.85
N PHE A 78 -12.51 17.86 12.95
CA PHE A 78 -11.85 19.18 12.82
C PHE A 78 -12.78 20.37 13.06
N HIS A 79 -14.09 20.15 13.15
CA HIS A 79 -15.05 21.21 13.37
C HIS A 79 -15.16 21.53 14.86
N ARG A 80 -15.05 22.83 15.18
CA ARG A 80 -15.11 23.36 16.55
C ARG A 80 -16.56 23.51 17.03
N PHE A 81 -17.39 22.46 16.92
CA PHE A 81 -18.62 22.47 17.72
C PHE A 81 -18.21 22.56 19.19
N GLY A 82 -18.96 23.36 19.96
CA GLY A 82 -18.59 23.80 21.31
C GLY A 82 -18.12 22.69 22.26
N ARG A 83 -17.66 23.07 23.46
CA ARG A 83 -17.01 22.20 24.47
C ARG A 83 -17.66 20.84 24.75
N TRP A 84 -18.91 20.64 24.34
CA TRP A 84 -19.75 19.46 24.52
C TRP A 84 -19.62 18.33 23.48
N LEU A 85 -18.98 18.51 22.31
CA LEU A 85 -18.98 17.49 21.23
C LEU A 85 -17.61 16.88 20.85
N LYS A 86 -16.62 16.87 21.75
CA LYS A 86 -15.33 16.19 21.48
C LYS A 86 -15.41 14.66 21.65
N VAL A 87 -16.36 14.01 20.99
CA VAL A 87 -16.58 12.56 21.09
C VAL A 87 -15.49 11.78 20.34
N VAL A 88 -15.05 12.28 19.18
CA VAL A 88 -14.06 11.59 18.33
C VAL A 88 -12.72 12.32 18.37
N ARG A 89 -11.65 11.58 18.69
CA ARG A 89 -10.29 12.11 18.73
C ARG A 89 -9.63 11.96 17.35
N LYS A 90 -9.07 13.06 16.83
CA LYS A 90 -8.28 13.05 15.59
C LYS A 90 -7.02 12.20 15.66
N SER A 91 -6.53 11.91 16.86
CA SER A 91 -5.39 11.04 17.07
C SER A 91 -5.48 10.29 18.40
N ARG A 92 -5.02 9.05 18.38
CA ARG A 92 -4.84 8.17 19.54
C ARG A 92 -3.39 7.66 19.67
N LEU A 93 -2.39 8.48 19.32
CA LEU A 93 -1.00 8.13 19.67
C LEU A 93 -0.81 8.07 21.19
N PRO A 94 0.18 7.31 21.69
CA PRO A 94 0.55 7.29 23.11
C PRO A 94 0.67 8.69 23.70
N ALA A 95 0.11 8.86 24.89
CA ALA A 95 0.25 10.10 25.65
C ALA A 95 1.65 10.14 26.31
N ASN A 96 2.15 11.36 26.53
CA ASN A 96 3.36 11.63 27.32
C ASN A 96 4.71 11.23 26.71
N SER A 97 4.78 10.85 25.44
CA SER A 97 6.07 10.71 24.74
C SER A 97 6.70 12.09 24.52
N ALA A 98 7.83 12.34 25.17
CA ALA A 98 8.58 13.58 25.04
C ALA A 98 9.53 13.54 23.84
N ARG A 99 10.02 12.35 23.45
CA ARG A 99 11.13 12.17 22.51
C ARG A 99 10.91 10.95 21.64
N ALA A 100 10.57 11.15 20.38
CA ALA A 100 10.30 10.08 19.43
C ALA A 100 11.45 9.90 18.43
N LEU A 101 11.90 8.66 18.23
CA LEU A 101 12.80 8.28 17.15
C LEU A 101 12.00 7.61 16.03
N LEU A 102 12.01 8.21 14.84
CA LEU A 102 11.45 7.64 13.62
C LEU A 102 12.58 7.03 12.79
N VAL A 103 12.51 5.71 12.56
CA VAL A 103 13.51 4.97 11.76
C VAL A 103 12.93 4.65 10.39
N THR A 104 13.63 5.09 9.35
CA THR A 104 13.27 4.95 7.92
C THR A 104 14.41 4.32 7.12
N ALA A 105 14.10 3.74 5.96
CA ALA A 105 15.11 3.13 5.12
C ALA A 105 15.75 4.18 4.19
N HIS A 106 14.93 5.03 3.57
CA HIS A 106 15.35 5.90 2.49
C HIS A 106 14.91 7.36 2.69
N PRO A 107 15.61 8.31 2.05
CA PRO A 107 15.13 9.68 1.93
C PRO A 107 13.82 9.69 1.15
N ASP A 108 12.73 10.22 1.73
CA ASP A 108 11.35 10.30 1.22
C ASP A 108 10.34 9.58 2.12
N ASP A 109 10.75 8.50 2.78
CA ASP A 109 9.90 7.67 3.63
C ASP A 109 9.19 8.50 4.71
N GLU A 110 9.88 9.49 5.27
CA GLU A 110 9.37 10.35 6.34
C GLU A 110 8.15 11.15 5.86
N SER A 111 8.21 11.64 4.63
CA SER A 111 7.15 12.45 4.02
C SER A 111 6.09 11.57 3.37
N MET A 112 6.51 10.46 2.75
CA MET A 112 5.65 9.55 2.00
C MET A 112 4.73 8.76 2.95
N PHE A 113 5.23 8.33 4.10
CA PHE A 113 4.52 7.40 4.97
C PHE A 113 4.19 7.97 6.35
N PHE A 114 5.05 8.81 6.93
CA PHE A 114 4.96 9.19 8.35
C PHE A 114 4.53 10.64 8.61
N GLY A 115 4.25 11.43 7.57
CA GLY A 115 3.84 12.83 7.71
C GLY A 115 2.73 13.08 8.74
N PRO A 116 1.61 12.32 8.73
CA PRO A 116 0.57 12.43 9.76
C PRO A 116 1.06 12.19 11.19
N THR A 117 1.98 11.24 11.38
CA THR A 117 2.56 10.93 12.69
C THR A 117 3.52 12.02 13.15
N ILE A 118 4.43 12.46 12.27
CA ILE A 118 5.39 13.53 12.55
C ILE A 118 4.67 14.81 13.01
N LEU A 119 3.70 15.28 12.23
CA LEU A 119 3.00 16.53 12.54
C LEU A 119 2.18 16.44 13.84
N GLU A 120 1.58 15.29 14.12
CA GLU A 120 0.81 15.10 15.35
C GLU A 120 1.69 15.01 16.60
N LEU A 121 2.85 14.34 16.52
CA LEU A 121 3.84 14.33 17.60
C LEU A 121 4.36 15.75 17.88
N ARG A 122 4.71 16.50 16.84
CA ARG A 122 5.11 17.90 16.94
C ARG A 122 4.04 18.76 17.58
N ARG A 123 2.78 18.59 17.20
CA ARG A 123 1.63 19.30 17.81
C ARG A 123 1.45 18.97 19.29
N ARG A 124 1.95 17.83 19.76
CA ARG A 124 1.98 17.41 21.17
C ARG A 124 3.25 17.85 21.90
N ASN A 125 4.09 18.70 21.29
CA ASN A 125 5.40 19.12 21.80
C ASN A 125 6.38 17.95 22.01
N CYS A 126 6.21 16.84 21.29
CA CYS A 126 7.19 15.76 21.24
C CYS A 126 8.34 16.17 20.30
N ARG A 127 9.59 16.02 20.75
CA ARG A 127 10.78 16.19 19.89
C ARG A 127 10.93 14.94 19.04
N VAL A 128 10.97 15.11 17.72
CA VAL A 128 11.04 14.01 16.76
C VAL A 128 12.45 13.97 16.18
N PHE A 129 13.08 12.81 16.23
CA PHE A 129 14.37 12.50 15.64
C PHE A 129 14.16 11.59 14.43
N ILE A 130 14.91 11.82 13.36
CA ILE A 130 14.90 11.00 12.15
C ILE A 130 16.20 10.21 12.08
N LEU A 131 16.09 8.89 11.98
CA LEU A 131 17.19 8.00 11.61
C LEU A 131 16.87 7.38 10.25
N CYS A 132 17.50 7.88 9.21
CA CYS A 132 17.42 7.32 7.87
C CYS A 132 18.65 6.44 7.62
N LEU A 133 18.43 5.15 7.34
CA LEU A 133 19.49 4.15 7.37
C LEU A 133 20.32 4.07 6.09
N SER A 134 19.89 4.74 5.02
CA SER A 134 20.59 4.78 3.74
C SER A 134 20.40 6.13 3.04
N GLU A 135 21.35 6.53 2.21
CA GLU A 135 21.25 7.73 1.36
C GLU A 135 20.31 7.53 0.16
N GLY A 136 19.72 6.34 -0.01
CA GLY A 136 18.90 6.02 -1.19
C GLY A 136 19.70 6.13 -2.49
N ASN A 137 20.97 5.72 -2.46
CA ASN A 137 21.93 6.01 -3.53
C ASN A 137 21.91 5.00 -4.69
N PHE A 138 20.85 4.20 -4.84
CA PHE A 138 20.74 3.21 -5.92
C PHE A 138 20.94 3.83 -7.31
N ASN A 139 20.39 5.04 -7.51
CA ASN A 139 20.49 5.79 -8.77
C ASN A 139 21.67 6.78 -8.81
N GLN A 140 22.66 6.67 -7.93
CA GLN A 140 23.79 7.61 -7.82
C GLN A 140 23.36 9.06 -7.53
N GLN A 141 22.31 9.23 -6.72
CA GLN A 141 21.71 10.52 -6.35
C GLN A 141 21.78 10.81 -4.84
N GLY A 142 22.61 10.11 -4.09
CA GLY A 142 22.68 10.17 -2.63
C GLY A 142 22.89 11.58 -2.07
N ASP A 143 23.80 12.36 -2.66
CA ASP A 143 24.04 13.75 -2.22
C ASP A 143 22.82 14.66 -2.42
N VAL A 144 22.11 14.50 -3.54
CA VAL A 144 20.88 15.25 -3.82
C VAL A 144 19.78 14.83 -2.84
N ARG A 145 19.56 13.52 -2.69
CA ARG A 145 18.52 12.97 -1.80
C ARG A 145 18.79 13.28 -0.34
N ARG A 146 20.05 13.38 0.06
CA ARG A 146 20.45 13.89 1.36
C ARG A 146 19.93 15.31 1.56
N GLN A 147 20.20 16.24 0.65
CA GLN A 147 19.70 17.61 0.81
C GLN A 147 18.16 17.64 0.82
N GLU A 148 17.52 16.86 -0.05
CA GLU A 148 16.06 16.77 -0.11
C GLU A 148 15.44 16.25 1.21
N LEU A 149 16.07 15.28 1.87
CA LEU A 149 15.66 14.82 3.20
C LEU A 149 15.72 15.95 4.24
N TRP A 150 16.82 16.71 4.28
CA TRP A 150 16.97 17.82 5.22
C TRP A 150 15.90 18.89 4.99
N ASP A 151 15.71 19.32 3.74
CA ASP A 151 14.72 20.32 3.37
C ASP A 151 13.29 19.84 3.72
N ALA A 152 12.97 18.58 3.42
CA ALA A 152 11.67 17.99 3.72
C ALA A 152 11.40 17.91 5.23
N CYS A 153 12.35 17.38 6.02
CA CYS A 153 12.24 17.30 7.47
C CYS A 153 12.11 18.69 8.12
N GLU A 154 12.90 19.67 7.67
CA GLU A 154 12.81 21.05 8.16
C GLU A 154 11.44 21.67 7.87
N SER A 155 10.88 21.43 6.67
CA SER A 155 9.53 21.88 6.32
C SER A 155 8.42 21.25 7.19
N LEU A 156 8.68 20.06 7.76
CA LEU A 156 7.80 19.40 8.75
C LEU A 156 8.08 19.86 10.20
N GLY A 157 9.02 20.79 10.38
CA GLY A 157 9.39 21.38 11.66
C GLY A 157 10.44 20.60 12.45
N ILE A 158 11.12 19.63 11.85
CA ILE A 158 12.21 18.87 12.47
C ILE A 158 13.50 19.69 12.34
N LYS A 159 14.28 19.79 13.42
CA LYS A 159 15.53 20.56 13.37
C LYS A 159 16.60 19.78 12.61
N PRO A 160 17.51 20.44 11.88
CA PRO A 160 18.63 19.76 11.20
C PRO A 160 19.50 18.90 12.14
N GLU A 161 19.66 19.30 13.40
CA GLU A 161 20.39 18.54 14.44
C GLU A 161 19.69 17.24 14.88
N ASP A 162 18.40 17.10 14.58
CA ASP A 162 17.57 15.94 14.92
C ASP A 162 17.51 14.92 13.76
N ILE A 163 18.25 15.15 12.68
CA ILE A 163 18.27 14.31 11.48
C ILE A 163 19.62 13.58 11.41
N THR A 164 19.57 12.25 11.42
CA THR A 164 20.72 11.39 11.19
C THR A 164 20.50 10.59 9.91
N LEU A 165 21.42 10.73 8.96
CA LEU A 165 21.50 9.92 7.75
C LEU A 165 22.73 9.03 7.83
N LEU A 166 22.54 7.71 7.76
CA LEU A 166 23.64 6.75 7.75
C LEU A 166 24.16 6.55 6.32
N ASN A 167 25.49 6.56 6.21
CA ASN A 167 26.21 6.14 5.02
C ASN A 167 27.06 4.91 5.38
N ALA A 168 26.40 3.76 5.48
CA ALA A 168 27.02 2.50 5.84
C ALA A 168 27.07 1.56 4.64
N THR A 169 28.24 0.97 4.36
CA THR A 169 28.45 0.08 3.21
C THR A 169 27.52 -1.14 3.19
N HIS A 170 27.11 -1.61 4.37
CA HIS A 170 26.25 -2.77 4.59
C HIS A 170 24.75 -2.41 4.71
N LEU A 171 24.40 -1.13 4.57
CA LEU A 171 23.01 -0.62 4.51
C LEU A 171 22.79 0.19 3.23
N ARG A 172 23.46 -0.21 2.13
CA ARG A 172 23.26 0.45 0.84
C ARG A 172 21.89 0.12 0.29
N ASP A 173 21.30 1.10 -0.37
CA ASP A 173 20.08 0.93 -1.14
C ASP A 173 20.41 0.19 -2.44
N ASP A 174 20.36 -1.14 -2.37
CA ASP A 174 20.62 -2.04 -3.49
C ASP A 174 19.65 -3.24 -3.40
N PRO A 175 18.82 -3.52 -4.41
CA PRO A 175 17.90 -4.65 -4.43
C PRO A 175 18.57 -6.02 -4.24
N ALA A 176 19.85 -6.15 -4.56
CA ALA A 176 20.63 -7.37 -4.38
C ALA A 176 21.25 -7.50 -2.99
N LEU A 177 21.23 -6.43 -2.18
CA LEU A 177 21.85 -6.42 -0.86
C LEU A 177 20.80 -6.65 0.24
N GLU A 178 20.97 -7.72 0.99
CA GLU A 178 20.20 -7.96 2.21
C GLU A 178 20.80 -7.18 3.38
N TRP A 179 19.97 -6.37 4.05
CA TRP A 179 20.39 -5.66 5.26
C TRP A 179 20.35 -6.58 6.48
N LYS A 180 21.49 -6.72 7.15
CA LYS A 180 21.60 -7.58 8.33
C LYS A 180 20.86 -6.98 9.52
N THR A 181 19.90 -7.75 10.04
CA THR A 181 19.08 -7.45 11.23
C THR A 181 19.92 -6.94 12.40
N VAL A 182 21.02 -7.62 12.75
CA VAL A 182 21.89 -7.26 13.87
C VAL A 182 22.50 -5.87 13.69
N THR A 183 22.87 -5.51 12.46
CA THR A 183 23.48 -4.22 12.21
C THR A 183 22.48 -3.08 12.36
N ILE A 184 21.26 -3.25 11.82
CA ILE A 184 20.18 -2.29 12.00
C ILE A 184 19.82 -2.18 13.50
N ALA A 185 19.67 -3.31 14.20
CA ALA A 185 19.32 -3.35 15.61
C ALA A 185 20.33 -2.56 16.47
N ASN A 186 21.63 -2.73 16.22
CA ASN A 186 22.67 -1.98 16.89
C ASN A 186 22.58 -0.46 16.61
N GLN A 187 22.26 -0.06 15.38
CA GLN A 187 22.06 1.35 15.06
C GLN A 187 20.83 1.93 15.77
N ILE A 188 19.70 1.21 15.76
CA ILE A 188 18.48 1.65 16.44
C ILE A 188 18.74 1.79 17.94
N LEU A 189 19.29 0.75 18.59
CA LEU A 189 19.56 0.74 20.02
C LEU A 189 20.49 1.89 20.42
N LYS A 190 21.60 2.08 19.70
CA LYS A 190 22.54 3.18 19.92
C LYS A 190 21.85 4.54 19.91
N HIS A 191 20.95 4.78 18.94
CA HIS A 191 20.25 6.06 18.83
C HIS A 191 19.14 6.22 19.87
N LEU A 192 18.42 5.15 20.21
CA LEU A 192 17.43 5.18 21.29
C LEU A 192 18.06 5.61 22.61
N GLU A 193 19.20 5.03 22.97
CA GLU A 193 19.93 5.32 24.20
C GLU A 193 20.55 6.72 24.17
N ALA A 194 21.30 7.05 23.11
CA ALA A 194 21.99 8.35 23.00
C ALA A 194 21.00 9.53 22.99
N LEU A 195 19.83 9.34 22.38
CA LEU A 195 18.80 10.36 22.30
C LEU A 195 17.84 10.29 23.48
N GLY A 196 17.87 9.27 24.35
CA GLY A 196 16.88 9.07 25.40
C GLY A 196 15.44 9.09 24.87
N ALA A 197 15.21 8.43 23.73
CA ALA A 197 13.89 8.37 23.10
C ALA A 197 12.96 7.47 23.91
N ASP A 198 11.71 7.91 24.09
CA ASP A 198 10.64 7.18 24.79
C ASP A 198 9.56 6.65 23.84
N LEU A 199 9.76 6.85 22.53
CA LEU A 199 8.89 6.33 21.48
C LEU A 199 9.72 5.99 20.24
N LEU A 200 9.77 4.72 19.86
CA LEU A 200 10.30 4.24 18.59
C LEU A 200 9.16 4.10 17.59
N ILE A 201 9.30 4.64 16.38
CA ILE A 201 8.35 4.46 15.28
C ILE A 201 9.09 3.93 14.06
N THR A 202 8.53 2.92 13.40
CA THR A 202 9.04 2.41 12.13
C THR A 202 7.97 1.66 11.33
N PHE A 203 8.37 0.91 10.30
CA PHE A 203 7.50 0.08 9.47
C PHE A 203 7.06 -1.20 10.19
N ASP A 204 5.95 -1.80 9.73
CA ASP A 204 5.54 -3.14 10.16
C ASP A 204 6.22 -4.24 9.34
N LYS A 205 5.88 -5.49 9.63
CA LYS A 205 6.41 -6.69 8.96
C LYS A 205 6.23 -6.72 7.45
N SER A 206 5.23 -6.02 6.94
CA SER A 206 4.92 -5.99 5.52
C SER A 206 5.58 -4.81 4.79
N GLY A 207 6.25 -3.90 5.49
CA GLY A 207 7.06 -2.85 4.86
C GLY A 207 6.29 -1.95 3.88
N VAL A 208 4.99 -1.72 4.13
CA VAL A 208 4.00 -1.01 3.31
C VAL A 208 3.66 -1.68 1.97
N SER A 209 4.66 -2.14 1.23
CA SER A 209 4.53 -2.79 -0.08
C SER A 209 5.42 -4.02 -0.23
N GLY A 210 5.92 -4.57 0.87
CA GLY A 210 6.89 -5.66 0.89
C GLY A 210 8.32 -5.18 0.57
N HIS A 211 8.65 -3.91 0.80
CA HIS A 211 9.99 -3.42 0.50
C HIS A 211 11.02 -4.09 1.44
N PRO A 212 12.06 -4.78 0.92
CA PRO A 212 12.99 -5.55 1.74
C PRO A 212 13.63 -4.74 2.89
N ASN A 213 14.11 -3.52 2.60
CA ASN A 213 14.71 -2.66 3.61
C ASN A 213 13.72 -2.25 4.72
N HIS A 214 12.44 -2.04 4.39
CA HIS A 214 11.42 -1.69 5.39
C HIS A 214 11.14 -2.89 6.30
N CYS A 215 11.01 -4.08 5.70
CA CYS A 215 10.84 -5.33 6.45
C CYS A 215 12.06 -5.62 7.33
N ALA A 216 13.28 -5.38 6.84
CA ALA A 216 14.51 -5.56 7.62
C ALA A 216 14.54 -4.67 8.86
N ILE A 217 14.05 -3.42 8.76
CA ILE A 217 13.93 -2.53 9.92
C ILE A 217 12.92 -3.08 10.93
N TYR A 218 11.78 -3.60 10.47
CA TYR A 218 10.82 -4.27 11.34
C TYR A 218 11.46 -5.44 12.08
N HIS A 219 12.12 -6.37 11.37
CA HIS A 219 12.73 -7.55 11.98
C HIS A 219 13.85 -7.19 12.97
N ALA A 220 14.63 -6.14 12.68
CA ALA A 220 15.62 -5.62 13.62
C ALA A 220 14.98 -5.06 14.89
N THR A 221 13.89 -4.31 14.74
CA THR A 221 13.13 -3.75 15.85
C THR A 221 12.47 -4.86 16.68
N ALA A 222 11.84 -5.84 16.03
CA ALA A 222 11.26 -7.02 16.65
C ALA A 222 12.30 -7.83 17.44
N SER A 223 13.50 -8.03 16.88
CA SER A 223 14.60 -8.71 17.57
C SER A 223 15.03 -7.96 18.84
N LEU A 224 15.06 -6.63 18.84
CA LEU A 224 15.33 -5.84 20.04
C LEU A 224 14.23 -6.00 21.10
N CYS A 225 12.96 -6.05 20.69
CA CYS A 225 11.83 -6.28 21.59
C CYS A 225 11.90 -7.67 22.25
N LEU A 226 12.18 -8.72 21.47
CA LEU A 226 12.32 -10.10 21.98
C LEU A 226 13.48 -10.26 22.94
N ALA A 227 14.61 -9.61 22.63
CA ALA A 227 15.79 -9.65 23.47
C ALA A 227 15.65 -8.79 24.73
N GLY A 228 14.54 -8.04 24.90
CA GLY A 228 14.35 -7.12 26.01
C GLY A 228 15.35 -5.96 26.02
N LEU A 229 15.89 -5.59 24.85
CA LEU A 229 16.92 -4.56 24.72
C LEU A 229 16.34 -3.16 24.48
N VAL A 230 15.07 -3.05 24.08
CA VAL A 230 14.40 -1.76 23.99
C VAL A 230 14.28 -1.17 25.42
N PRO A 231 14.66 0.10 25.65
CA PRO A 231 14.56 0.70 26.98
C PRO A 231 13.14 0.57 27.56
N ASN A 232 13.00 0.17 28.82
CA ASN A 232 11.70 -0.16 29.46
C ASN A 232 10.61 0.93 29.35
N LYS A 233 11.00 2.21 29.22
CA LYS A 233 10.06 3.34 29.08
C LYS A 233 9.74 3.68 27.62
N CYS A 234 10.45 3.08 26.67
CA CYS A 234 10.29 3.31 25.26
C CYS A 234 9.19 2.41 24.69
N LYS A 235 8.15 3.03 24.15
CA LYS A 235 7.12 2.31 23.39
C LYS A 235 7.57 2.10 21.96
N VAL A 236 7.13 1.03 21.32
CA VAL A 236 7.43 0.76 19.90
C VAL A 236 6.15 0.74 19.11
N LEU A 237 6.04 1.61 18.10
CA LEU A 237 4.92 1.67 17.17
C LEU A 237 5.37 1.32 15.75
N THR A 238 4.60 0.50 15.07
CA THR A 238 4.83 0.15 13.66
C THR A 238 3.69 0.66 12.78
N LEU A 239 4.03 1.20 11.61
CA LEU A 239 3.05 1.69 10.65
C LEU A 239 2.34 0.52 9.98
N GLU A 240 1.02 0.47 10.10
CA GLU A 240 0.22 -0.61 9.51
C GLU A 240 0.25 -0.53 7.97
N SER A 241 0.68 -1.63 7.36
CA SER A 241 0.54 -1.90 5.94
C SER A 241 -0.91 -2.23 5.62
N VAL A 242 -1.48 -1.51 4.64
CA VAL A 242 -2.83 -1.77 4.15
C VAL A 242 -2.83 -2.25 2.70
N ASN A 243 -3.88 -2.98 2.33
CA ASN A 243 -4.08 -3.41 0.94
C ASN A 243 -4.17 -2.22 -0.03
N VAL A 244 -3.99 -2.49 -1.32
CA VAL A 244 -3.95 -1.47 -2.39
C VAL A 244 -5.21 -0.60 -2.41
N CYS A 245 -6.39 -1.16 -2.19
CA CYS A 245 -7.64 -0.40 -2.15
C CYS A 245 -7.61 0.64 -1.01
N ARG A 246 -7.39 0.19 0.23
CA ARG A 246 -7.29 1.08 1.40
C ARG A 246 -6.18 2.11 1.26
N LYS A 247 -5.07 1.73 0.61
CA LYS A 247 -3.93 2.60 0.34
C LYS A 247 -4.33 3.83 -0.48
N TYR A 248 -5.22 3.71 -1.46
CA TYR A 248 -5.53 4.76 -2.44
C TYR A 248 -6.95 5.36 -2.37
N ILE A 249 -7.73 5.06 -1.32
CA ILE A 249 -9.06 5.67 -1.13
C ILE A 249 -9.03 6.93 -0.22
N SER A 250 -7.84 7.42 0.13
CA SER A 250 -7.63 8.67 0.89
C SER A 250 -8.48 8.75 2.18
N ILE A 251 -9.40 9.72 2.26
CA ILE A 251 -10.22 10.00 3.45
C ILE A 251 -11.32 8.96 3.64
N LEU A 252 -11.66 8.22 2.58
CA LEU A 252 -12.68 7.19 2.65
C LEU A 252 -12.25 6.01 3.52
N ASP A 253 -10.96 5.89 3.84
CA ASP A 253 -10.47 4.89 4.80
C ASP A 253 -10.74 5.27 6.27
N LEU A 254 -11.29 6.46 6.52
CA LEU A 254 -11.47 6.99 7.87
C LEU A 254 -12.35 6.11 8.77
N PRO A 255 -13.56 5.66 8.37
CA PRO A 255 -14.38 4.81 9.23
C PRO A 255 -13.66 3.51 9.60
N ILE A 256 -12.99 2.88 8.63
CA ILE A 256 -12.25 1.62 8.84
C ILE A 256 -11.12 1.84 9.84
N THR A 257 -10.34 2.92 9.68
CA THR A 257 -9.26 3.24 10.61
C THR A 257 -9.76 3.51 12.02
N LEU A 258 -10.83 4.29 12.18
CA LEU A 258 -11.39 4.62 13.50
C LEU A 258 -11.98 3.40 14.23
N LEU A 259 -12.42 2.37 13.48
CA LEU A 259 -12.99 1.15 14.03
C LEU A 259 -11.95 0.07 14.32
N LEU A 260 -10.96 -0.11 13.43
CA LEU A 260 -10.07 -1.28 13.48
C LEU A 260 -8.69 -1.00 14.06
N SER A 261 -8.19 0.24 13.95
CA SER A 261 -6.82 0.55 14.37
C SER A 261 -6.75 0.95 15.84
N THR A 262 -5.69 0.54 16.54
CA THR A 262 -5.50 0.87 17.97
C THR A 262 -5.00 2.31 18.14
N ASN A 263 -3.95 2.67 17.39
CA ASN A 263 -3.39 4.01 17.37
C ASN A 263 -3.56 4.62 15.98
N TRP A 264 -3.86 5.92 15.91
CA TRP A 264 -3.96 6.63 14.64
C TRP A 264 -3.63 8.10 14.76
N SER A 265 -3.37 8.72 13.62
CA SER A 265 -3.28 10.16 13.42
C SER A 265 -3.98 10.54 12.12
N VAL A 266 -4.95 11.44 12.21
CA VAL A 266 -5.66 12.03 11.06
C VAL A 266 -5.30 13.51 10.97
N LEU A 267 -4.90 13.94 9.77
CA LEU A 267 -4.54 15.33 9.47
C LEU A 267 -5.72 16.18 8.98
N SER A 268 -5.68 17.46 9.33
CA SER A 268 -6.51 18.46 8.67
C SER A 268 -6.03 18.67 7.22
N TRP A 269 -6.86 19.33 6.41
CA TRP A 269 -6.50 19.62 5.03
C TRP A 269 -5.22 20.46 4.92
N GLN A 270 -5.05 21.46 5.80
CA GLN A 270 -3.84 22.30 5.81
C GLN A 270 -2.59 21.50 6.19
N SER A 271 -2.67 20.63 7.19
CA SER A 271 -1.56 19.77 7.58
C SER A 271 -1.22 18.75 6.49
N ARG A 272 -2.23 18.22 5.78
CA ARG A 272 -1.99 17.37 4.60
C ARG A 272 -1.21 18.11 3.52
N LEU A 273 -1.55 19.37 3.23
CA LEU A 273 -0.81 20.17 2.25
C LEU A 273 0.65 20.38 2.67
N ALA A 274 0.93 20.55 3.96
CA ALA A 274 2.29 20.63 4.47
C ALA A 274 3.08 19.32 4.21
N VAL A 275 2.49 18.15 4.47
CA VAL A 275 3.11 16.84 4.15
C VAL A 275 3.34 16.69 2.64
N GLN A 276 2.37 17.07 1.81
CA GLN A 276 2.53 17.03 0.36
C GLN A 276 3.63 17.99 -0.13
N ASN A 277 3.80 19.14 0.52
CA ASN A 277 4.88 20.07 0.20
C ASN A 277 6.25 19.51 0.59
N ALA A 278 6.37 18.89 1.77
CA ALA A 278 7.58 18.18 2.18
C ALA A 278 7.96 17.10 1.16
N MET A 279 6.99 16.29 0.74
CA MET A 279 7.20 15.26 -0.29
C MET A 279 7.58 15.85 -1.67
N ARG A 280 7.15 17.08 -2.00
CA ARG A 280 7.56 17.79 -3.23
C ARG A 280 8.99 18.32 -3.18
N LEU A 281 9.60 18.44 -1.99
CA LEU A 281 11.01 18.81 -1.85
C LEU A 281 11.94 17.67 -2.28
N HIS A 282 11.46 16.42 -2.26
CA HIS A 282 12.10 15.27 -2.91
C HIS A 282 11.96 15.31 -4.45
N ARG A 283 12.49 16.36 -5.07
CA ARG A 283 12.34 16.66 -6.50
C ARG A 283 12.91 15.57 -7.38
N SER A 284 14.10 15.06 -7.03
CA SER A 284 14.81 13.99 -7.75
C SER A 284 14.01 12.69 -7.81
N GLN A 285 13.09 12.51 -6.87
CA GLN A 285 12.30 11.30 -6.71
C GLN A 285 10.87 11.45 -7.25
N MET A 286 10.46 12.66 -7.66
CA MET A 286 9.07 12.98 -8.01
C MET A 286 8.66 12.52 -9.42
N VAL A 287 8.40 11.22 -9.55
CA VAL A 287 7.88 10.59 -10.78
C VAL A 287 6.34 10.63 -10.87
N TRP A 288 5.78 10.32 -12.05
CA TRP A 288 4.35 10.53 -12.34
C TRP A 288 3.40 9.81 -11.36
N PHE A 289 3.71 8.57 -10.97
CA PHE A 289 2.86 7.81 -10.05
C PHE A 289 2.94 8.34 -8.62
N ARG A 290 4.03 9.01 -8.22
CA ARG A 290 4.12 9.68 -6.91
C ARG A 290 3.17 10.88 -6.84
N LYS A 291 2.90 11.57 -7.96
CA LYS A 291 1.88 12.62 -8.03
C LYS A 291 0.47 12.05 -7.76
N LEU A 292 0.18 10.85 -8.23
CA LEU A 292 -1.06 10.14 -7.89
C LEU A 292 -1.07 9.72 -6.42
N TYR A 293 0.05 9.22 -5.90
CA TYR A 293 0.20 8.88 -4.48
C TYR A 293 -0.10 10.08 -3.58
N LEU A 294 0.50 11.25 -3.84
CA LEU A 294 0.23 12.49 -3.11
C LEU A 294 -1.27 12.82 -3.04
N LYS A 295 -2.02 12.57 -4.12
CA LYS A 295 -3.45 12.88 -4.21
C LYS A 295 -4.34 11.83 -3.56
N PHE A 296 -4.06 10.55 -3.75
CA PHE A 296 -4.98 9.47 -3.41
C PHE A 296 -4.55 8.63 -2.21
N SER A 297 -3.26 8.66 -1.85
CA SER A 297 -2.76 7.84 -0.74
C SER A 297 -3.37 8.27 0.58
N ARG A 298 -3.86 7.29 1.36
CA ARG A 298 -4.28 7.54 2.73
C ARG A 298 -3.11 7.93 3.63
N TYR A 299 -1.87 7.52 3.34
CA TYR A 299 -0.71 7.88 4.17
C TYR A 299 -0.38 9.38 4.16
N MET A 300 -0.94 10.15 3.20
CA MET A 300 -0.87 11.62 3.21
C MET A 300 -1.81 12.29 4.21
N ILE A 301 -2.73 11.54 4.82
CA ILE A 301 -3.79 12.08 5.68
C ILE A 301 -4.03 11.26 6.95
N ILE A 302 -3.86 9.94 6.89
CA ILE A 302 -4.18 8.99 7.95
C ILE A 302 -3.01 8.01 8.11
N ASN A 303 -2.34 8.06 9.26
CA ASN A 303 -1.51 6.94 9.73
C ASN A 303 -2.29 6.12 10.75
N SER A 304 -2.22 4.81 10.62
CA SER A 304 -2.64 3.87 11.64
C SER A 304 -1.43 3.06 12.07
N LEU A 305 -1.27 2.90 13.37
CA LEU A 305 -0.07 2.34 13.98
C LEU A 305 -0.47 1.26 15.00
N ARG A 306 0.35 0.22 15.08
CA ARG A 306 0.23 -0.84 16.07
C ARG A 306 1.35 -0.70 17.09
N GLU A 307 1.02 -0.78 18.38
CA GLU A 307 2.04 -0.93 19.43
C GLU A 307 2.48 -2.39 19.44
N ILE A 308 3.78 -2.63 19.43
CA ILE A 308 4.35 -3.97 19.56
C ILE A 308 5.15 -4.04 20.86
N ASN A 309 4.99 -5.14 21.58
CA ASN A 309 5.80 -5.51 22.73
C ASN A 309 6.40 -6.92 22.53
N GLN A 310 7.16 -7.40 23.50
CA GLN A 310 7.77 -8.73 23.45
C GLN A 310 6.74 -9.82 23.14
N SER A 311 5.62 -9.88 23.87
CA SER A 311 4.61 -10.91 23.66
C SER A 311 3.95 -10.83 22.28
N ASP A 312 3.64 -9.63 21.78
CA ASP A 312 3.06 -9.46 20.44
C ASP A 312 3.98 -10.02 19.35
N VAL A 313 5.29 -9.76 19.49
CA VAL A 313 6.29 -10.22 18.53
C VAL A 313 6.49 -11.73 18.61
N GLU A 314 6.49 -12.31 19.82
CA GLU A 314 6.55 -13.77 20.00
C GLU A 314 5.40 -14.46 19.25
N PHE A 315 4.17 -13.96 19.40
CA PHE A 315 3.02 -14.50 18.67
C PHE A 315 3.16 -14.35 17.14
N GLU A 316 3.59 -13.18 16.65
CA GLU A 316 3.71 -12.96 15.20
C GLU A 316 4.76 -13.82 14.51
N ILE A 317 5.83 -14.19 15.21
CA ILE A 317 6.89 -15.07 14.69
C ILE A 317 6.46 -16.55 14.71
N LEU A 318 5.64 -16.96 15.67
CA LEU A 318 5.13 -18.33 15.72
C LEU A 318 4.11 -18.61 14.61
N ASP A 319 3.41 -17.58 14.13
CA ASP A 319 2.42 -17.66 13.04
C ASP A 319 3.02 -17.56 11.62
N SER A 320 4.34 -17.34 11.49
CA SER A 320 5.06 -17.21 10.21
C SER A 320 5.89 -18.43 9.85
#